data_AF-A0AAN5X1B0-F1
#
_entry.id   AF-A0AAN5X1B0-F1
#
_cell.length_a   1.000
_cell.length_b   1.000
_cell.length_c   1.000
_cell.angle_alpha   90.00
_cell.angle_beta   90.00
_cell.angle_gamma   90.00
#
_symmetry.space_group_name_H-M   'P 1'
#
loop_
_entity.id
_entity.type
_entity.pdbx_description
1 polymer ?
#
loop_
_entity_poly.entity_id
_entity_poly.type
_entity_poly.pdbx_seq_one_letter_code
_entity_poly.pdbx_strand_id
1 'polypeptide(L)'
;MKRAELDVVVLGEDLPDEGLEKGTVGTIVMVFDTPTLGYLVEFCDKEGRTIAMPALLPAQIKHYFTPGILKTLLVDNNYPVANPVNPEVMADLMRKAPPAEWDTQKKKVYEDIQRLMINRPDYSDMFQIMDGLEYNGLTLYSMANIYIRNVETHNNESAIDSNLSDKVLIGRNEMFVFVYSFTDDRFEIRDKTSRDHVIATYAHFNKLLSAIIDSLSE
;
A
#
# COMPACT_ATOMS: atom_id res chain seq x y z
N MET A 1 -9.68 10.83 -6.11
CA MET A 1 -11.01 10.26 -6.47
C MET A 1 -12.10 11.01 -5.69
N LYS A 2 -13.33 11.14 -6.21
CA LYS A 2 -14.42 11.80 -5.44
C LYS A 2 -14.87 10.86 -4.31
N ARG A 3 -15.03 11.39 -3.09
CA ARG A 3 -15.53 10.64 -1.94
C ARG A 3 -17.06 10.53 -1.95
N ALA A 4 -17.56 9.40 -1.50
CA ALA A 4 -18.98 9.06 -1.42
C ALA A 4 -19.36 8.55 -0.04
N GLU A 5 -20.66 8.35 0.20
CA GLU A 5 -21.14 7.64 1.39
C GLU A 5 -20.56 6.23 1.44
N LEU A 6 -20.33 5.73 2.66
CA LEU A 6 -19.67 4.46 2.98
C LEU A 6 -18.17 4.40 2.66
N ASP A 7 -17.58 5.44 2.08
CA ASP A 7 -16.12 5.52 1.96
C ASP A 7 -15.47 5.61 3.35
N VAL A 8 -14.41 4.83 3.51
CA VAL A 8 -13.57 4.87 4.71
C VAL A 8 -12.51 5.96 4.54
N VAL A 9 -12.36 6.79 5.56
CA VAL A 9 -11.43 7.92 5.57
C VAL A 9 -10.61 7.93 6.85
N VAL A 10 -9.52 8.69 6.82
CA VAL A 10 -8.68 8.94 8.00
C VAL A 10 -8.69 10.42 8.32
N LEU A 11 -8.87 10.74 9.60
CA LEU A 11 -8.79 12.11 10.10
C LEU A 11 -7.38 12.68 9.91
N GLY A 12 -7.29 13.87 9.33
CA GLY A 12 -6.04 14.53 8.95
C GLY A 12 -5.41 15.38 10.05
N GLU A 13 -6.15 15.68 11.11
CA GLU A 13 -5.78 16.55 12.23
C GLU A 13 -6.41 16.08 13.55
N ASP A 14 -5.97 16.62 14.68
CA ASP A 14 -6.58 16.31 15.98
C ASP A 14 -7.85 17.14 16.19
N LEU A 15 -8.91 16.52 16.71
CA LEU A 15 -10.15 17.18 17.12
C LEU A 15 -10.40 16.87 18.61
N PRO A 16 -9.70 17.55 19.53
CA PRO A 16 -9.73 17.23 20.95
C PRO A 16 -11.11 17.38 21.58
N ASP A 17 -11.93 18.32 21.11
CA ASP A 17 -13.31 18.53 21.59
C ASP A 17 -14.23 17.35 21.27
N GLU A 18 -13.92 16.60 20.21
CA GLU A 18 -14.64 15.38 19.79
C GLU A 18 -13.98 14.11 20.34
N GLY A 19 -12.85 14.23 21.07
CA GLY A 19 -12.06 13.09 21.54
C GLY A 19 -11.39 12.29 20.42
N LEU A 20 -11.13 12.92 19.26
CA LEU A 20 -10.54 12.27 18.09
C LEU A 20 -9.10 12.73 17.87
N GLU A 21 -8.22 11.77 17.57
CA GLU A 21 -6.83 12.03 17.21
C GLU A 21 -6.63 11.90 15.69
N LYS A 22 -5.66 12.65 15.16
CA LYS A 22 -5.19 12.50 13.79
C LYS A 22 -4.83 11.04 13.52
N GLY A 23 -5.28 10.52 12.39
CA GLY A 23 -5.06 9.13 12.02
C GLY A 23 -6.23 8.20 12.36
N THR A 24 -7.20 8.66 13.16
CA THR A 24 -8.42 7.90 13.47
C THR A 24 -9.20 7.59 12.19
N VAL A 25 -9.63 6.34 12.04
CA VAL A 25 -10.38 5.86 10.88
C VAL A 25 -11.87 6.07 11.12
N GLY A 26 -12.56 6.64 10.13
CA GLY A 26 -14.01 6.86 10.16
C GLY A 26 -14.65 6.49 8.83
N THR A 27 -15.99 6.47 8.80
CA THR A 27 -16.79 6.18 7.61
C THR A 27 -17.67 7.37 7.28
N ILE A 28 -17.70 7.77 6.01
CA ILE A 28 -18.62 8.83 5.55
C ILE A 28 -20.04 8.29 5.61
N VAL A 29 -20.90 8.91 6.41
CA VAL A 29 -22.33 8.53 6.51
C VAL A 29 -23.24 9.45 5.71
N MET A 30 -22.77 10.66 5.37
CA MET A 30 -23.51 11.60 4.54
C MET A 30 -22.55 12.54 3.81
N VAL A 31 -22.85 12.86 2.56
CA VAL A 31 -22.15 13.89 1.78
C VAL A 31 -23.03 15.14 1.69
N PHE A 32 -22.51 16.28 2.15
CA PHE A 32 -23.11 17.58 1.96
C PHE A 32 -22.54 18.21 0.68
N ASP A 33 -23.38 18.67 -0.23
CA ASP A 33 -22.96 19.39 -1.44
C ASP A 33 -23.33 20.88 -1.43
N THR A 34 -24.17 21.30 -0.50
CA THR A 34 -24.75 22.65 -0.41
C THR A 34 -24.74 23.14 1.05
N PRO A 35 -24.26 24.37 1.36
CA PRO A 35 -23.68 25.36 0.45
C PRO A 35 -22.23 25.06 0.02
N THR A 36 -21.56 24.13 0.71
CA THR A 36 -20.18 23.73 0.43
C THR A 36 -20.02 22.23 0.63
N LEU A 37 -19.07 21.64 -0.10
CA LEU A 37 -18.74 20.22 0.05
C LEU A 37 -18.28 19.92 1.49
N GLY A 38 -18.91 18.96 2.14
CA GLY A 38 -18.56 18.48 3.47
C GLY A 38 -19.01 17.03 3.66
N TYR A 39 -18.54 16.42 4.74
CA TYR A 39 -18.78 15.01 5.01
C TYR A 39 -19.18 14.84 6.47
N LEU A 40 -20.33 14.23 6.73
CA LEU A 40 -20.62 13.69 8.05
C LEU A 40 -19.87 12.37 8.19
N VAL A 41 -18.95 12.27 9.14
CA VAL A 41 -18.09 11.09 9.29
C VAL A 41 -18.32 10.48 10.65
N GLU A 42 -18.72 9.21 10.67
CA GLU A 42 -18.84 8.44 11.91
C GLU A 42 -17.49 7.81 12.27
N PHE A 43 -17.03 8.07 13.48
CA PHE A 43 -15.87 7.42 14.08
C PHE A 43 -16.33 6.48 15.18
N CYS A 44 -15.87 5.24 15.14
CA CYS A 44 -16.23 4.21 16.10
C CYS A 44 -15.02 3.69 16.88
N ASP A 45 -15.26 3.22 18.10
CA ASP A 45 -14.28 2.46 18.86
C ASP A 45 -14.13 1.03 18.31
N LYS A 46 -13.26 0.24 18.95
CA LYS A 46 -12.97 -1.14 18.54
C LYS A 46 -14.17 -2.08 18.69
N GLU A 47 -15.17 -1.71 19.49
CA GLU A 47 -16.41 -2.45 19.68
C GLU A 47 -17.51 -2.00 18.70
N GLY A 48 -17.21 -1.05 17.80
CA GLY A 48 -18.14 -0.51 16.83
C GLY A 48 -19.11 0.53 17.41
N ARG A 49 -18.85 1.05 18.61
CA ARG A 49 -19.67 2.11 19.21
C ARG A 49 -19.18 3.47 18.71
N THR A 50 -20.11 4.32 18.32
CA THR A 50 -19.80 5.69 17.89
C THR A 50 -19.08 6.47 19.00
N ILE A 51 -17.90 6.98 18.69
CA ILE A 51 -17.14 7.94 19.49
C ILE A 51 -17.66 9.34 19.22
N ALA A 52 -17.70 9.73 17.94
CA ALA A 52 -18.14 11.04 17.48
C ALA A 52 -18.60 10.97 16.02
N MET A 53 -19.39 11.95 15.60
CA MET A 53 -19.88 12.06 14.22
C MET A 53 -19.86 13.51 13.70
N PRO A 54 -18.67 14.13 13.57
CA PRO A 54 -18.56 15.52 13.14
C PRO A 54 -18.80 15.70 11.63
N ALA A 55 -19.20 16.92 11.26
CA ALA A 55 -19.17 17.37 9.86
C ALA A 55 -17.78 17.93 9.54
N LEU A 56 -17.09 17.33 8.57
CA LEU A 56 -15.71 17.62 8.21
C LEU A 56 -15.57 18.15 6.78
N LEU A 57 -14.65 19.09 6.60
CA LEU A 57 -14.25 19.60 5.29
C LEU A 57 -13.35 18.60 4.56
N PRO A 58 -13.29 18.66 3.21
CA PRO A 58 -12.41 17.80 2.42
C PRO A 58 -10.94 17.81 2.86
N ALA A 59 -10.44 18.94 3.37
CA ALA A 59 -9.06 19.10 3.82
C ALA A 59 -8.77 18.41 5.17
N GLN A 60 -9.81 18.13 5.97
CA GLN A 60 -9.68 17.51 7.30
C GLN A 60 -9.63 15.98 7.23
N ILE A 61 -9.85 15.39 6.05
CA ILE A 61 -9.89 13.93 5.86
C ILE A 61 -9.01 13.49 4.68
N LYS A 62 -8.40 12.32 4.82
CA LYS A 62 -7.59 11.65 3.80
C LYS A 62 -8.25 10.35 3.38
N HIS A 63 -7.91 9.86 2.17
CA HIS A 63 -8.39 8.54 1.79
C HIS A 63 -7.75 7.46 2.67
N TYR A 64 -8.48 6.38 2.88
CA TYR A 64 -7.97 5.20 3.54
C TYR A 64 -8.26 3.97 2.71
N PHE A 65 -7.18 3.34 2.24
CA PHE A 65 -7.26 2.15 1.41
C PHE A 65 -6.65 0.96 2.12
N THR A 66 -7.46 -0.08 2.28
CA THR A 66 -6.97 -1.45 2.34
C THR A 66 -6.95 -2.02 0.92
N PRO A 67 -6.20 -3.12 0.66
CA PRO A 67 -6.28 -3.80 -0.64
C PRO A 67 -7.71 -4.17 -1.05
N GLY A 68 -8.56 -4.56 -0.09
CA GLY A 68 -9.96 -4.90 -0.33
C GLY A 68 -10.80 -3.70 -0.77
N ILE A 69 -10.71 -2.57 -0.06
CA ILE A 69 -11.43 -1.33 -0.43
C ILE A 69 -10.99 -0.86 -1.81
N LEU A 70 -9.67 -0.87 -2.06
CA LEU A 70 -9.13 -0.45 -3.36
C LEU A 70 -9.61 -1.37 -4.49
N LYS A 71 -9.61 -2.69 -4.30
CA LYS A 71 -10.14 -3.64 -5.29
C LYS A 71 -11.59 -3.35 -5.64
N THR A 72 -12.46 -3.18 -4.63
CA THR A 72 -13.88 -2.88 -4.86
C THR A 72 -14.02 -1.61 -5.69
N LEU A 73 -13.31 -0.55 -5.28
CA LEU A 73 -13.34 0.73 -5.98
C LEU A 73 -12.88 0.63 -7.44
N LEU A 74 -11.81 -0.11 -7.71
CA LEU A 74 -11.32 -0.33 -9.07
C LEU A 74 -12.35 -1.07 -9.93
N VAL A 75 -12.93 -2.16 -9.39
CA VAL A 75 -13.96 -2.94 -10.08
C VAL A 75 -15.20 -2.10 -10.39
N ASP A 76 -15.67 -1.31 -9.42
CA ASP A 76 -16.84 -0.43 -9.56
C ASP A 76 -16.61 0.67 -10.59
N ASN A 77 -15.36 1.06 -10.83
CA ASN A 77 -14.96 2.03 -11.84
C ASN A 77 -14.45 1.35 -13.14
N ASN A 78 -14.77 0.07 -13.35
CA ASN A 78 -14.40 -0.69 -14.55
C ASN A 78 -12.88 -0.79 -14.83
N TYR A 79 -12.05 -0.65 -13.81
CA TYR A 79 -10.61 -0.91 -13.92
C TYR A 79 -10.34 -2.42 -13.82
N PRO A 80 -9.43 -2.96 -14.66
CA PRO A 80 -9.05 -4.36 -14.56
C PRO A 80 -8.29 -4.61 -13.25
N VAL A 81 -8.69 -5.65 -12.52
CA VAL A 81 -7.97 -6.12 -11.33
C VAL A 81 -7.57 -7.57 -11.56
N ALA A 82 -6.29 -7.88 -11.33
CA ALA A 82 -5.78 -9.24 -11.45
C ALA A 82 -6.44 -10.15 -10.40
N ASN A 83 -6.74 -11.39 -10.79
CA ASN A 83 -7.28 -12.38 -9.86
C ASN A 83 -6.31 -12.63 -8.70
N PRO A 84 -6.81 -13.01 -7.52
CA PRO A 84 -5.95 -13.47 -6.42
C PRO A 84 -4.97 -14.55 -6.85
N VAL A 85 -3.80 -14.56 -6.21
CA VAL A 85 -2.83 -15.65 -6.35
C VAL A 85 -3.43 -16.92 -5.76
N ASN A 86 -3.28 -18.04 -6.46
CA ASN A 86 -3.73 -19.34 -5.95
C ASN A 86 -3.09 -19.61 -4.56
N PRO A 87 -3.87 -19.96 -3.52
CA PRO A 87 -3.34 -20.25 -2.19
C PRO A 87 -2.22 -21.31 -2.17
N GLU A 88 -2.25 -22.30 -3.07
CA GLU A 88 -1.19 -23.29 -3.20
C GLU A 88 0.12 -22.68 -3.70
N VAL A 89 0.03 -21.71 -4.61
CA VAL A 89 1.21 -20.97 -5.11
C VAL A 89 1.78 -20.08 -4.00
N MET A 90 0.93 -19.40 -3.22
CA MET A 90 1.36 -18.63 -2.04
C MET A 90 2.04 -19.54 -1.01
N ALA A 91 1.44 -20.69 -0.73
CA ALA A 91 1.98 -21.69 0.20
C ALA A 91 3.33 -22.24 -0.28
N ASP A 92 3.45 -22.55 -1.56
CA ASP A 92 4.69 -23.01 -2.17
C ASP A 92 5.79 -21.95 -2.04
N LEU A 93 5.47 -20.69 -2.36
CA LEU A 93 6.39 -19.59 -2.15
C LEU A 93 6.82 -19.51 -0.69
N MET A 94 5.94 -19.65 0.29
CA MET A 94 6.31 -19.50 1.70
C MET A 94 7.11 -20.67 2.28
N ARG A 95 7.11 -21.85 1.64
CA ARG A 95 7.68 -23.09 2.22
C ARG A 95 8.85 -23.68 1.43
N LYS A 96 8.90 -23.49 0.11
CA LYS A 96 9.92 -24.14 -0.73
C LYS A 96 11.25 -23.40 -0.60
N ALA A 97 12.34 -24.15 -0.58
CA ALA A 97 13.67 -23.56 -0.74
C ALA A 97 13.83 -23.03 -2.18
N PRO A 98 14.65 -22.00 -2.42
CA PRO A 98 14.96 -21.59 -3.78
C PRO A 98 15.63 -22.74 -4.56
N PRO A 99 15.38 -22.86 -5.88
CA PRO A 99 15.98 -23.91 -6.70
C PRO A 99 17.50 -23.99 -6.58
N ALA A 100 18.02 -25.23 -6.52
CA ALA A 100 19.43 -25.48 -6.24
C ALA A 100 20.35 -24.94 -7.35
N GLU A 101 19.87 -24.92 -8.58
CA GLU A 101 20.54 -24.44 -9.78
C GLU A 101 20.61 -22.91 -9.89
N TRP A 102 19.87 -22.18 -9.06
CA TRP A 102 19.94 -20.72 -9.06
C TRP A 102 21.27 -20.21 -8.49
N ASP A 103 21.76 -19.12 -9.06
CA ASP A 103 22.90 -18.39 -8.53
C ASP A 103 22.57 -17.74 -7.17
N THR A 104 23.61 -17.29 -6.47
CA THR A 104 23.50 -16.70 -5.12
C THR A 104 22.55 -15.51 -5.08
N GLN A 105 22.53 -14.69 -6.12
CA GLN A 105 21.73 -13.47 -6.16
C GLN A 105 20.25 -13.79 -6.35
N LYS A 106 19.91 -14.69 -7.28
CA LYS A 106 18.55 -15.19 -7.47
C LYS A 106 17.99 -15.86 -6.23
N LYS A 107 18.81 -16.66 -5.53
CA LYS A 107 18.45 -17.27 -4.25
C LYS A 107 18.14 -16.21 -3.20
N LYS A 108 19.02 -15.23 -3.05
CA LYS A 108 18.84 -14.12 -2.10
C LYS A 108 17.55 -13.34 -2.36
N VAL A 109 17.29 -12.92 -3.61
CA VAL A 109 16.07 -12.19 -3.96
C VAL A 109 14.81 -13.00 -3.61
N TYR A 110 14.84 -14.31 -3.86
CA TYR A 110 13.74 -15.19 -3.51
C TYR A 110 13.53 -15.27 -2.00
N GLU A 111 14.60 -15.48 -1.23
CA GLU A 111 14.57 -15.54 0.24
C GLU A 111 14.09 -14.21 0.86
N ASP A 112 14.49 -13.07 0.30
CA ASP A 112 14.04 -11.75 0.73
C ASP A 112 12.53 -11.58 0.47
N ILE A 113 12.04 -11.94 -0.72
CA ILE A 113 10.61 -11.91 -1.02
C ILE A 113 9.85 -12.85 -0.08
N GLN A 114 10.33 -14.08 0.14
CA GLN A 114 9.72 -15.01 1.11
C GLN A 114 9.64 -14.39 2.50
N ARG A 115 10.72 -13.78 2.97
CA ARG A 115 10.79 -13.14 4.28
C ARG A 115 9.78 -12.00 4.40
N LEU A 116 9.63 -11.17 3.37
CA LEU A 116 8.59 -10.13 3.32
C LEU A 116 7.20 -10.77 3.42
N MET A 117 6.90 -11.77 2.58
CA MET A 117 5.56 -12.38 2.52
C MET A 117 5.14 -13.05 3.84
N ILE A 118 6.10 -13.68 4.54
CA ILE A 118 5.87 -14.36 5.82
C ILE A 118 5.67 -13.36 6.96
N ASN A 119 6.49 -12.32 7.02
CA ASN A 119 6.53 -11.43 8.19
C ASN A 119 5.57 -10.24 8.09
N ARG A 120 5.07 -9.92 6.89
CA ARG A 120 4.18 -8.78 6.64
C ARG A 120 2.83 -9.22 6.07
N PRO A 121 1.95 -9.82 6.89
CA PRO A 121 0.60 -10.19 6.45
C PRO A 121 -0.20 -8.99 5.94
N ASP A 122 0.03 -7.80 6.51
CA ASP A 122 -0.60 -6.57 6.04
C ASP A 122 -0.25 -6.19 4.59
N TYR A 123 0.83 -6.76 4.04
CA TYR A 123 1.17 -6.72 2.63
C TYR A 123 0.76 -8.00 1.90
N SER A 124 1.10 -9.19 2.43
CA SER A 124 0.89 -10.45 1.70
C SER A 124 -0.58 -10.85 1.55
N ASP A 125 -1.46 -10.36 2.43
CA ASP A 125 -2.93 -10.50 2.28
C ASP A 125 -3.45 -9.81 1.01
N MET A 126 -2.73 -8.83 0.46
CA MET A 126 -3.05 -8.25 -0.84
C MET A 126 -3.17 -9.34 -1.91
N PHE A 127 -2.28 -10.33 -1.93
CA PHE A 127 -2.28 -11.39 -2.95
C PHE A 127 -3.44 -12.39 -2.81
N GLN A 128 -4.09 -12.44 -1.66
CA GLN A 128 -5.36 -13.17 -1.47
C GLN A 128 -6.56 -12.39 -2.03
N ILE A 129 -6.38 -11.09 -2.30
CA ILE A 129 -7.41 -10.17 -2.78
C ILE A 129 -7.20 -9.87 -4.27
N MET A 130 -5.98 -9.61 -4.71
CA MET A 130 -5.57 -9.29 -6.09
C MET A 130 -4.07 -9.53 -6.32
N ASP A 131 -3.70 -10.00 -7.51
CA ASP A 131 -2.28 -10.24 -7.87
C ASP A 131 -1.60 -9.00 -8.46
N GLY A 132 -1.28 -8.04 -7.58
CA GLY A 132 -0.73 -6.75 -7.96
C GLY A 132 -1.79 -5.78 -8.52
N LEU A 133 -1.33 -4.63 -9.03
CA LEU A 133 -2.19 -3.55 -9.50
C LEU A 133 -1.49 -2.69 -10.55
N GLU A 134 -2.25 -2.23 -11.54
CA GLU A 134 -1.93 -1.08 -12.36
C GLU A 134 -3.07 -0.05 -12.31
N TYR A 135 -2.76 1.20 -11.96
CA TYR A 135 -3.75 2.28 -11.84
C TYR A 135 -3.10 3.64 -12.09
N ASN A 136 -3.53 4.38 -13.11
CA ASN A 136 -3.02 5.73 -13.43
C ASN A 136 -1.47 5.86 -13.38
N GLY A 137 -0.75 4.88 -13.96
CA GLY A 137 0.72 4.87 -13.99
C GLY A 137 1.40 4.36 -12.72
N LEU A 138 0.65 4.12 -11.63
CA LEU A 138 1.12 3.33 -10.49
C LEU A 138 1.09 1.84 -10.85
N THR A 139 2.16 1.14 -10.51
CA THR A 139 2.26 -0.31 -10.54
C THR A 139 2.62 -0.83 -9.15
N LEU A 140 1.78 -1.68 -8.56
CA LEU A 140 2.17 -2.59 -7.49
C LEU A 140 2.42 -3.96 -8.13
N TYR A 141 3.57 -4.55 -7.87
CA TYR A 141 3.98 -5.75 -8.58
C TYR A 141 3.14 -6.96 -8.19
N SER A 142 2.75 -7.71 -9.23
CA SER A 142 2.24 -9.07 -9.09
C SER A 142 3.33 -10.00 -8.54
N MET A 143 2.91 -11.19 -8.13
CA MET A 143 3.81 -12.21 -7.58
C MET A 143 4.89 -12.65 -8.59
N ALA A 144 4.54 -12.70 -9.89
CA ALA A 144 5.53 -12.98 -10.93
C ALA A 144 6.50 -11.80 -11.12
N ASN A 145 5.96 -10.57 -11.10
CA ASN A 145 6.74 -9.38 -11.38
C ASN A 145 7.68 -9.00 -10.24
N ILE A 146 7.31 -9.23 -8.98
CA ILE A 146 8.17 -8.86 -7.84
C ILE A 146 9.52 -9.58 -7.91
N TYR A 147 9.55 -10.87 -8.27
CA TYR A 147 10.81 -11.60 -8.44
C TYR A 147 11.64 -11.05 -9.60
N ILE A 148 11.04 -10.94 -10.79
CA ILE A 148 11.74 -10.50 -12.01
C ILE A 148 12.34 -9.11 -11.80
N ARG A 149 11.56 -8.16 -11.26
CA ARG A 149 11.99 -6.78 -11.07
C ARG A 149 13.10 -6.65 -10.04
N ASN A 150 13.08 -7.43 -8.97
CA ASN A 150 14.16 -7.42 -8.00
C ASN A 150 15.44 -8.07 -8.58
N VAL A 151 15.34 -9.16 -9.34
CA VAL A 151 16.52 -9.75 -10.02
C VAL A 151 17.12 -8.78 -11.05
N GLU A 152 16.30 -8.18 -11.91
CA GLU A 152 16.75 -7.20 -12.92
C GLU A 152 17.42 -5.98 -12.28
N THR A 153 16.86 -5.48 -11.18
CA THR A 153 17.41 -4.30 -10.51
C THR A 153 18.80 -4.59 -9.98
N HIS A 154 19.01 -5.74 -9.34
CA HIS A 154 20.33 -6.14 -8.84
C HIS A 154 21.33 -6.47 -9.97
N ASN A 155 20.87 -6.89 -11.16
CA ASN A 155 21.75 -7.19 -12.30
C ASN A 155 22.21 -5.95 -13.08
N ASN A 156 21.37 -4.91 -13.14
CA ASN A 156 21.64 -3.69 -13.88
C ASN A 156 22.42 -2.64 -13.06
N GLU A 157 22.66 -2.91 -11.78
CA GLU A 157 23.42 -2.04 -10.90
C GLU A 157 24.92 -2.27 -11.07
N SER A 158 25.59 -1.34 -11.77
CA SER A 158 27.04 -1.20 -11.72
C SER A 158 27.46 -0.73 -10.32
N ALA A 159 27.59 -1.65 -9.35
CA ALA A 159 28.33 -1.52 -8.09
C ALA A 159 28.18 -0.24 -7.21
N ILE A 160 27.22 0.66 -7.47
CA ILE A 160 27.13 1.98 -6.82
C ILE A 160 25.84 2.15 -6.01
N ASP A 161 24.85 1.28 -6.13
CA ASP A 161 23.65 1.34 -5.29
C ASP A 161 23.54 0.11 -4.38
N SER A 162 24.39 0.07 -3.34
CA SER A 162 24.31 -0.92 -2.26
C SER A 162 22.98 -0.87 -1.48
N ASN A 163 22.05 0.02 -1.84
CA ASN A 163 20.95 0.43 -1.00
C ASN A 163 19.65 -0.38 -1.16
N LEU A 164 19.60 -1.34 -2.08
CA LEU A 164 18.54 -2.35 -2.15
C LEU A 164 18.94 -3.70 -1.56
N SER A 165 20.18 -3.85 -1.09
CA SER A 165 20.70 -5.13 -0.60
C SER A 165 19.92 -5.71 0.59
N ASP A 166 19.17 -4.88 1.30
CA ASP A 166 18.30 -5.23 2.42
C ASP A 166 16.84 -4.80 2.17
N LYS A 167 16.44 -4.65 0.90
CA LYS A 167 15.12 -4.16 0.52
C LYS A 167 14.48 -5.00 -0.57
N VAL A 168 13.16 -4.97 -0.61
CA VAL A 168 12.37 -5.57 -1.69
C VAL A 168 11.60 -4.48 -2.41
N LEU A 169 11.82 -4.36 -3.71
CA LEU A 169 11.04 -3.48 -4.59
C LEU A 169 9.66 -4.09 -4.81
N ILE A 170 8.61 -3.40 -4.36
CA ILE A 170 7.22 -3.90 -4.39
C ILE A 170 6.36 -3.16 -5.42
N GLY A 171 6.84 -2.06 -5.98
CA GLY A 171 6.13 -1.30 -7.00
C GLY A 171 6.86 -0.03 -7.41
N ARG A 172 6.22 0.75 -8.28
CA ARG A 172 6.73 2.03 -8.77
C ARG A 172 5.64 2.88 -9.41
N ASN A 173 5.94 4.15 -9.67
CA ASN A 173 5.27 4.95 -10.67
C ASN A 173 6.34 5.65 -11.57
N GLU A 174 5.97 6.74 -12.23
CA GLU A 174 6.91 7.48 -13.08
C GLU A 174 8.11 8.04 -12.30
N MET A 175 7.84 8.63 -11.12
CA MET A 175 8.81 9.39 -10.32
C MET A 175 9.42 8.60 -9.17
N PHE A 176 8.69 7.63 -8.62
CA PHE A 176 9.01 6.98 -7.36
C PHE A 176 9.08 5.46 -7.49
N VAL A 177 9.86 4.87 -6.60
CA VAL A 177 9.86 3.43 -6.33
C VAL A 177 9.35 3.17 -4.93
N PHE A 178 8.66 2.05 -4.76
CA PHE A 178 8.12 1.62 -3.48
C PHE A 178 8.85 0.38 -3.03
N VAL A 179 9.40 0.42 -1.82
CA VAL A 179 10.20 -0.67 -1.29
C VAL A 179 9.74 -1.04 0.12
N TYR A 180 10.07 -2.25 0.54
CA TYR A 180 10.09 -2.62 1.94
C TYR A 180 11.55 -2.76 2.40
N SER A 181 11.91 -2.07 3.48
CA SER A 181 13.23 -2.11 4.13
C SER A 181 13.20 -3.13 5.28
N PHE A 182 14.07 -4.15 5.23
CA PHE A 182 14.22 -5.09 6.35
C PHE A 182 14.93 -4.47 7.55
N THR A 183 15.85 -3.53 7.31
CA THR A 183 16.62 -2.87 8.38
C THR A 183 15.71 -1.99 9.22
N ASP A 184 14.82 -1.24 8.58
CA ASP A 184 13.95 -0.29 9.26
C ASP A 184 12.61 -0.89 9.68
N ASP A 185 12.24 -2.05 9.11
CA ASP A 185 10.90 -2.66 9.16
C ASP A 185 9.82 -1.64 8.73
N ARG A 186 10.07 -0.99 7.59
CA ARG A 186 9.20 0.05 7.03
C ARG A 186 9.00 -0.14 5.54
N PHE A 187 7.80 0.26 5.09
CA PHE A 187 7.56 0.57 3.70
C PHE A 187 8.03 1.98 3.39
N GLU A 188 8.61 2.19 2.22
CA GLU A 188 9.21 3.46 1.86
C GLU A 188 8.84 3.89 0.45
N ILE A 189 8.65 5.19 0.28
CA ILE A 189 8.61 5.86 -1.02
C ILE A 189 10.00 6.48 -1.22
N ARG A 190 10.64 6.15 -2.33
CA ARG A 190 11.97 6.66 -2.68
C ARG A 190 11.95 7.30 -4.05
N ASP A 191 12.82 8.29 -4.23
CA ASP A 191 13.05 8.88 -5.55
C ASP A 191 13.68 7.84 -6.48
N LYS A 192 13.15 7.72 -7.70
CA LYS A 192 13.63 6.71 -8.66
C LYS A 192 15.03 7.04 -9.21
N THR A 193 15.39 8.32 -9.27
CA THR A 193 16.67 8.83 -9.79
C THR A 193 17.74 8.94 -8.70
N SER A 194 17.33 9.11 -7.45
CA SER A 194 18.20 9.13 -6.26
C SER A 194 17.63 8.21 -5.18
N ARG A 195 17.85 6.91 -5.33
CA ARG A 195 17.23 5.89 -4.47
C ARG A 195 17.71 5.94 -3.02
N ASP A 196 18.81 6.64 -2.74
CA ASP A 196 19.25 6.95 -1.37
C ASP A 196 18.30 7.90 -0.64
N HIS A 197 17.52 8.68 -1.37
CA HIS A 197 16.59 9.64 -0.80
C HIS A 197 15.24 9.00 -0.48
N VAL A 198 14.98 8.82 0.81
CA VAL A 198 13.68 8.40 1.34
C VAL A 198 12.76 9.62 1.43
N ILE A 199 11.65 9.57 0.71
CA ILE A 199 10.63 10.64 0.67
C ILE A 199 9.66 10.48 1.84
N ALA A 200 9.22 9.25 2.10
CA ALA A 200 8.30 8.94 3.18
C ALA A 200 8.44 7.49 3.64
N THR A 201 8.12 7.24 4.91
CA THR A 201 8.15 5.90 5.51
C THR A 201 6.83 5.57 6.21
N TYR A 202 6.46 4.29 6.19
CA TYR A 202 5.19 3.81 6.72
C TYR A 202 5.39 2.51 7.48
N ALA A 203 4.77 2.42 8.66
CA ALA A 203 4.77 1.19 9.46
C ALA A 203 3.93 0.09 8.82
N HIS A 204 2.84 0.45 8.14
CA HIS A 204 1.81 -0.47 7.64
C HIS A 204 1.55 -0.25 6.16
N PHE A 205 1.23 -1.33 5.45
CA PHE A 205 1.07 -1.30 4.00
C PHE A 205 -0.13 -0.46 3.56
N ASN A 206 -1.23 -0.49 4.30
CA ASN A 206 -2.40 0.36 4.03
C ASN A 206 -2.07 1.87 4.07
N LYS A 207 -1.14 2.31 4.92
CA LYS A 207 -0.71 3.71 4.99
C LYS A 207 0.14 4.08 3.78
N LEU A 208 1.04 3.19 3.34
CA LEU A 208 1.72 3.34 2.04
C LEU A 208 0.69 3.41 0.90
N LEU A 209 -0.22 2.44 0.83
CA LEU A 209 -1.23 2.32 -0.22
C LEU A 209 -2.10 3.58 -0.31
N SER A 210 -2.52 4.11 0.84
CA SER A 210 -3.30 5.35 0.90
C SER A 210 -2.48 6.54 0.38
N ALA A 211 -1.23 6.67 0.83
CA ALA A 211 -0.36 7.76 0.41
C ALA A 211 -0.04 7.74 -1.10
N ILE A 212 0.23 6.56 -1.66
CA ILE A 212 0.53 6.45 -3.10
C ILE A 212 -0.70 6.74 -3.96
N ILE A 213 -1.90 6.32 -3.55
CA ILE A 213 -3.14 6.64 -4.28
C ILE A 213 -3.52 8.12 -4.14
N ASP A 214 -3.34 8.71 -2.96
CA ASP A 214 -3.54 10.15 -2.73
C ASP A 214 -2.63 10.97 -3.66
N SER A 215 -1.37 10.57 -3.84
CA SER A 215 -0.42 11.26 -4.73
C SER A 215 -0.79 11.23 -6.22
N LEU A 216 -1.74 10.39 -6.63
CA LEU A 216 -2.25 10.30 -8.01
C LEU A 216 -3.55 11.09 -8.22
N SER A 217 -4.12 11.63 -7.14
CA SER A 217 -5.40 12.36 -7.18
C SER A 217 -5.24 13.88 -7.20
N GLU A 218 -3.99 14.38 -7.18
CA GLU A 218 -3.60 15.79 -7.38
C GLU A 218 -3.24 16.05 -8.85
#